data_AF-A0A938N139-F1
#
_entry.id   AF-A0A938N139-F1
#
_cell.length_a   1.000
_cell.length_b   1.000
_cell.length_c   1.000
_cell.angle_alpha   90.00
_cell.angle_beta   90.00
_cell.angle_gamma   90.00
#
_symmetry.space_group_name_H-M   'P 1'
#
loop_
_entity.id
_entity.type
_entity.pdbx_description
1 polymer ?
#
loop_
_entity_poly.entity_id
_entity_poly.type
_entity_poly.pdbx_seq_one_letter_code
_entity_poly.pdbx_strand_id
1 'polypeptide(L)'
;MTNIGKPGTAGIAARDMHFFWIVDCSGSMQIDGKMAALNNAVKEAIPAMRDVAEENPFAKMLIRVIAFSSGATWTVAAPVPVADFNWMDLQADGVTDMGSAFEKVADQLETEKLGARGFPPVLVLISDGQPTDDWKKGLKKILDT
;
A
#
# COMPACT_ATOMS: atom_id res chain seq x y z
N MET A 1 -27.79 29.45 35.69
CA MET A 1 -28.07 29.46 34.24
C MET A 1 -27.42 28.24 33.65
N THR A 2 -28.22 27.24 33.30
CA THR A 2 -27.76 25.94 32.79
C THR A 2 -27.48 26.10 31.30
N ASN A 3 -26.22 25.93 30.89
CA ASN A 3 -25.87 25.96 29.47
C ASN A 3 -26.15 24.58 28.87
N ILE A 4 -27.31 24.46 28.20
CA ILE A 4 -27.67 23.26 27.44
C ILE A 4 -26.90 23.35 26.12
N GLY A 5 -25.73 22.72 26.06
CA GLY A 5 -25.01 22.51 24.82
C GLY A 5 -25.90 21.72 23.85
N LYS A 6 -26.15 22.29 22.66
CA LYS A 6 -26.80 21.60 21.55
C LYS A 6 -26.14 20.22 21.34
N PRO A 7 -26.91 19.15 21.11
CA PRO A 7 -26.33 17.88 20.70
C PRO A 7 -25.68 18.10 19.32
N GLY A 8 -24.36 18.26 19.32
CA GLY A 8 -23.58 18.25 18.09
C GLY A 8 -23.73 16.88 17.47
N THR A 9 -24.16 16.85 16.21
CA THR A 9 -24.03 15.71 15.31
C THR A 9 -22.62 15.14 15.46
N ALA A 10 -22.49 13.99 16.12
CA ALA A 10 -21.26 13.23 16.07
C ALA A 10 -21.03 12.90 14.59
N GLY A 11 -20.13 13.66 13.95
CA GLY A 11 -19.76 13.42 12.56
C GLY A 11 -19.35 11.96 12.44
N ILE A 12 -19.83 11.29 11.39
CA ILE A 12 -19.42 9.91 11.12
C ILE A 12 -17.91 9.96 10.89
N ALA A 13 -17.15 9.36 11.81
CA ALA A 13 -15.70 9.35 11.72
C ALA A 13 -15.27 8.47 10.54
N ALA A 14 -14.47 9.03 9.62
CA ALA A 14 -13.87 8.28 8.53
C ALA A 14 -12.99 7.16 9.10
N ARG A 15 -13.03 5.99 8.46
CA ARG A 15 -12.22 4.83 8.81
C ARG A 15 -11.03 4.74 7.89
N ASP A 16 -9.88 4.37 8.41
CA ASP A 16 -8.66 4.21 7.61
C ASP A 16 -8.78 2.99 6.68
N MET A 17 -8.37 3.15 5.43
CA MET A 17 -8.27 2.09 4.43
C MET A 17 -6.84 2.08 3.88
N HIS A 18 -6.06 1.09 4.31
CA HIS A 18 -4.66 0.98 3.94
C HIS A 18 -4.49 0.25 2.60
N PHE A 19 -3.74 0.85 1.68
CA PHE A 19 -3.25 0.24 0.46
C PHE A 19 -1.74 -0.02 0.62
N PHE A 20 -1.36 -1.29 0.51
CA PHE A 20 0.03 -1.72 0.46
C PHE A 20 0.39 -2.06 -0.97
N TRP A 21 1.18 -1.21 -1.60
CA TRP A 21 1.70 -1.46 -2.94
C TRP A 21 3.03 -2.21 -2.82
N ILE A 22 3.04 -3.42 -3.34
CA ILE A 22 4.15 -4.37 -3.30
C ILE A 22 4.71 -4.43 -4.72
N VAL A 23 5.81 -3.73 -4.93
CA VAL A 23 6.26 -3.36 -6.28
C VAL A 23 7.56 -4.06 -6.61
N ASP A 24 7.52 -4.86 -7.68
CA ASP A 24 8.68 -5.54 -8.21
C ASP A 24 9.63 -4.55 -8.87
N CYS A 25 10.88 -4.59 -8.43
CA CYS A 25 12.00 -3.82 -8.96
C CYS A 25 13.14 -4.76 -9.35
N SER A 26 12.87 -6.03 -9.62
CA SER A 26 13.89 -6.99 -10.04
C SER A 26 14.46 -6.67 -11.42
N GLY A 27 15.64 -7.21 -11.75
CA GLY A 27 16.33 -6.91 -13.01
C GLY A 27 15.49 -7.18 -14.27
N SER A 28 14.53 -8.12 -14.25
CA SER A 28 13.62 -8.37 -15.39
C SER A 28 12.77 -7.15 -15.75
N MET A 29 12.49 -6.27 -14.78
CA MET A 29 11.74 -5.03 -14.99
C MET A 29 12.50 -4.01 -15.85
N GLN A 30 13.82 -4.15 -16.03
CA GLN A 30 14.58 -3.31 -16.98
C GLN A 30 14.30 -3.64 -18.44
N ILE A 31 13.82 -4.86 -18.71
CA ILE A 31 13.63 -5.38 -20.07
C ILE A 31 12.35 -4.80 -20.67
N ASP A 32 12.41 -4.43 -21.96
CA ASP A 32 11.25 -3.98 -22.75
C ASP A 32 10.43 -2.82 -22.13
N GLY A 33 11.07 -1.98 -21.31
CA GLY A 33 10.42 -0.81 -20.72
C GLY A 33 9.39 -1.12 -19.64
N LYS A 34 9.38 -2.33 -19.08
CA LYS A 34 8.41 -2.75 -18.04
C LYS A 34 8.43 -1.85 -16.80
N MET A 35 9.60 -1.43 -16.34
CA MET A 35 9.73 -0.49 -15.21
C MET A 35 9.08 0.86 -15.53
N ALA A 36 9.26 1.36 -16.77
CA ALA A 36 8.62 2.60 -17.21
C ALA A 36 7.09 2.43 -17.29
N ALA A 37 6.61 1.31 -17.84
CA ALA A 37 5.19 0.99 -17.87
C ALA A 37 4.59 0.89 -16.47
N LEU A 38 5.29 0.28 -15.51
CA LEU A 38 4.88 0.20 -14.12
C LEU A 38 4.77 1.60 -13.49
N ASN A 39 5.82 2.40 -13.60
CA ASN A 39 5.84 3.76 -13.05
C ASN A 39 4.71 4.62 -13.64
N ASN A 40 4.42 4.48 -14.94
CA ASN A 40 3.33 5.19 -15.60
C ASN A 40 1.96 4.70 -15.12
N ALA A 41 1.74 3.38 -15.06
CA ALA A 41 0.47 2.82 -14.59
C ALA A 41 0.15 3.25 -13.15
N VAL A 42 1.16 3.28 -12.29
CA VAL A 42 1.04 3.81 -10.93
C VAL A 42 0.66 5.30 -10.93
N LYS A 43 1.35 6.13 -11.72
CA LYS A 43 1.04 7.56 -11.82
C LYS A 43 -0.39 7.80 -12.32
N GLU A 44 -0.88 6.98 -13.25
CA GLU A 44 -2.24 7.06 -13.79
C GLU A 44 -3.31 6.60 -12.78
N ALA A 45 -2.98 5.64 -11.91
CA ALA A 45 -3.91 5.17 -10.88
C ALA A 45 -4.16 6.21 -9.77
N ILE A 46 -3.17 7.04 -9.44
CA ILE A 46 -3.25 7.99 -8.32
C ILE A 46 -4.39 9.00 -8.48
N PRO A 47 -4.56 9.71 -9.63
CA PRO A 47 -5.71 10.58 -9.85
C PRO A 47 -7.06 9.88 -9.64
N ALA A 48 -7.25 8.70 -10.23
CA ALA A 48 -8.49 7.95 -10.06
C ALA A 48 -8.74 7.55 -8.60
N MET A 49 -7.70 7.19 -7.85
CA MET A 49 -7.84 6.92 -6.41
C MET A 49 -8.18 8.18 -5.61
N ARG A 50 -7.67 9.35 -5.99
CA ARG A 50 -8.02 10.63 -5.36
C ARG A 50 -9.48 10.97 -5.60
N ASP A 51 -9.97 10.84 -6.83
CA ASP A 51 -11.38 11.07 -7.16
C ASP A 51 -12.31 10.19 -6.30
N VAL A 52 -12.01 8.89 -6.19
CA VAL A 52 -12.79 7.97 -5.34
C VAL A 52 -12.68 8.32 -3.85
N ALA A 53 -11.52 8.79 -3.38
CA ALA A 53 -11.35 9.21 -1.99
C ALA A 53 -12.12 10.50 -1.66
N GLU A 54 -12.17 11.45 -2.58
CA GLU A 54 -12.94 12.70 -2.44
C GLU A 54 -14.45 12.44 -2.41
N GLU A 55 -14.93 11.46 -3.19
CA GLU A 55 -16.33 11.04 -3.21
C GLU A 55 -16.75 10.19 -1.99
N ASN A 56 -15.78 9.66 -1.22
CA ASN A 56 -16.04 8.75 -0.10
C ASN A 56 -15.61 9.34 1.26
N PRO A 57 -16.47 10.16 1.91
CA PRO A 57 -16.15 10.79 3.20
C PRO A 57 -16.03 9.79 4.36
N PHE A 58 -16.37 8.51 4.15
CA PHE A 58 -16.31 7.47 5.16
C PHE A 58 -15.00 6.68 5.17
N ALA A 59 -14.15 6.85 4.15
CA ALA A 59 -12.89 6.12 4.02
C ALA A 59 -11.70 7.07 3.81
N LYS A 60 -10.72 7.00 4.72
CA LYS A 60 -9.43 7.67 4.54
C LYS A 60 -8.47 6.70 3.85
N MET A 61 -8.22 6.91 2.55
CA MET A 61 -7.28 6.07 1.79
C MET A 61 -5.83 6.43 2.11
N LEU A 62 -5.08 5.46 2.59
CA LEU A 62 -3.69 5.60 3.01
C LEU A 62 -2.79 4.69 2.18
N ILE A 63 -1.77 5.24 1.53
CA ILE A 63 -0.83 4.51 0.70
C ILE A 63 0.46 4.23 1.47
N ARG A 64 0.96 3.00 1.32
CA ARG A 64 2.31 2.57 1.71
C ARG A 64 2.91 1.77 0.56
N VAL A 65 4.22 1.91 0.36
CA VAL A 65 4.90 1.29 -0.77
C VAL A 65 6.13 0.55 -0.28
N ILE A 66 6.20 -0.73 -0.66
CA ILE A 66 7.37 -1.57 -0.51
C ILE A 66 7.87 -1.97 -1.90
N ALA A 67 9.13 -1.65 -2.18
CA ALA A 67 9.84 -2.10 -3.36
C ALA A 67 10.61 -3.37 -3.02
N PHE A 68 10.60 -4.37 -3.89
CA PHE A 68 11.37 -5.58 -3.69
C PHE A 68 12.22 -5.94 -4.91
N SER A 69 13.43 -6.41 -4.63
CA SER A 69 14.31 -7.03 -5.58
C SER A 69 15.25 -8.00 -4.87
N SER A 70 16.52 -7.65 -4.65
CA SER A 70 17.42 -8.34 -3.72
C SER A 70 17.10 -7.88 -2.28
N GLY A 71 16.11 -8.51 -1.67
CA GLY A 71 15.44 -8.07 -0.45
C GLY A 71 14.27 -7.13 -0.72
N ALA A 72 13.73 -6.51 0.33
CA ALA A 72 12.59 -5.61 0.23
C ALA A 72 12.71 -4.40 1.16
N THR A 73 12.39 -3.22 0.63
CA THR A 73 12.58 -1.92 1.28
C THR A 73 11.33 -1.08 1.17
N TRP A 74 10.89 -0.51 2.29
CA TRP A 74 9.81 0.47 2.30
C TRP A 74 10.30 1.78 1.68
N THR A 75 9.78 2.13 0.51
CA THR A 75 10.02 3.43 -0.13
C THR A 75 9.05 4.48 0.43
N VAL A 76 7.87 4.03 0.89
CA VAL A 76 6.93 4.83 1.67
C VAL A 76 6.48 4.00 2.87
N ALA A 77 7.20 4.18 3.98
CA ALA A 77 7.02 3.40 5.20
C ALA A 77 5.82 3.87 6.03
N ALA A 78 5.64 5.18 6.20
CA ALA A 78 4.50 5.74 6.92
C ALA A 78 3.26 5.75 6.03
N PRO A 79 2.05 5.55 6.57
CA PRO A 79 0.81 5.70 5.80
C PRO A 79 0.63 7.16 5.36
N VAL A 80 0.57 7.39 4.05
CA VAL A 80 0.38 8.72 3.46
C VAL A 80 -1.02 8.82 2.87
N PRO A 81 -1.84 9.83 3.20
CA PRO A 81 -3.12 10.06 2.54
C PRO A 81 -2.95 10.17 1.02
N VAL A 82 -3.83 9.56 0.23
CA VAL A 82 -3.71 9.57 -1.24
C VAL A 82 -3.72 10.99 -1.84
N ALA A 83 -4.36 11.95 -1.16
CA ALA A 83 -4.35 13.37 -1.52
C ALA A 83 -2.93 13.97 -1.46
N ASP A 84 -2.10 13.53 -0.51
CA ASP A 84 -0.74 14.02 -0.29
C ASP A 84 0.33 13.13 -0.94
N PHE A 85 -0.06 11.94 -1.39
CA PHE A 85 0.85 10.94 -1.94
C PHE A 85 1.37 11.35 -3.31
N ASN A 86 2.69 11.32 -3.49
CA ASN A 86 3.34 11.55 -4.78
C ASN A 86 4.25 10.35 -5.09
N TRP A 87 4.09 9.80 -6.30
CA TRP A 87 4.93 8.71 -6.76
C TRP A 87 6.34 9.19 -7.08
N MET A 88 7.33 8.48 -6.54
CA MET A 88 8.73 8.60 -6.97
C MET A 88 9.05 7.38 -7.83
N ASP A 89 9.55 7.62 -9.03
CA ASP A 89 9.87 6.55 -9.96
C ASP A 89 10.86 5.57 -9.34
N LEU A 90 10.49 4.29 -9.37
CA LEU A 90 11.34 3.22 -8.92
C LEU A 90 12.25 2.76 -10.06
N GLN A 91 13.38 2.19 -9.68
CA GLN A 91 14.38 1.67 -10.59
C GLN A 91 14.55 0.17 -10.35
N ALA A 92 14.74 -0.55 -11.43
CA ALA A 92 14.92 -1.98 -11.40
C ALA A 92 16.40 -2.36 -11.22
N ASP A 93 16.69 -3.33 -10.35
CA ASP A 93 18.00 -3.91 -10.06
C ASP A 93 17.83 -5.26 -9.36
N GLY A 94 18.85 -6.11 -9.31
CA GLY A 94 18.86 -7.31 -8.46
C GLY A 94 17.91 -8.44 -8.87
N VAL A 95 17.59 -9.32 -7.90
CA VAL A 95 16.74 -10.52 -8.08
C VAL A 95 15.29 -10.29 -7.61
N THR A 96 14.47 -11.32 -7.35
CA THR A 96 13.02 -11.22 -7.09
C THR A 96 12.63 -11.85 -5.74
N ASP A 97 13.02 -11.21 -4.62
CA ASP A 97 12.76 -11.66 -3.25
C ASP A 97 11.35 -11.25 -2.76
N MET A 98 10.34 -11.85 -3.37
CA MET A 98 8.92 -11.56 -3.11
C MET A 98 8.47 -11.99 -1.71
N GLY A 99 8.94 -13.15 -1.22
CA GLY A 99 8.67 -13.64 0.12
C GLY A 99 9.14 -12.68 1.21
N SER A 100 10.32 -12.09 1.06
CA SER A 100 10.82 -11.02 1.94
C SER A 100 9.87 -9.81 1.96
N ALA A 101 9.30 -9.42 0.81
CA ALA A 101 8.32 -8.35 0.75
C ALA A 101 7.04 -8.71 1.51
N PHE A 102 6.52 -9.92 1.31
CA PHE A 102 5.33 -10.40 2.02
C PHE A 102 5.54 -10.50 3.53
N GLU A 103 6.70 -10.98 3.99
CA GLU A 103 7.00 -11.06 5.42
C GLU A 103 6.99 -9.67 6.08
N LYS A 104 7.55 -8.65 5.41
CA LYS A 104 7.54 -7.26 5.88
C LYS A 104 6.15 -6.64 5.83
N VAL A 105 5.34 -6.96 4.83
CA VAL A 105 3.94 -6.51 4.75
C VAL A 105 3.13 -7.14 5.88
N ALA A 106 3.28 -8.44 6.15
CA ALA A 106 2.58 -9.13 7.23
C ALA A 106 2.85 -8.46 8.59
N ASP A 107 4.08 -8.02 8.85
CA ASP A 107 4.44 -7.27 10.07
C ASP A 107 3.65 -5.96 10.21
N GLN A 108 2.96 -5.49 9.16
CA GLN A 108 2.19 -4.26 9.15
C GLN A 108 0.68 -4.47 9.18
N LEU A 109 0.20 -5.72 9.11
CA LEU A 109 -1.23 -6.04 9.07
C LEU A 109 -1.87 -6.23 10.45
N GLU A 110 -1.07 -6.22 11.52
CA GLU A 110 -1.57 -6.30 12.89
C GLU A 110 -2.58 -5.17 13.18
N THR A 111 -3.66 -5.49 13.91
CA THR A 111 -4.76 -4.56 14.22
C THR A 111 -4.28 -3.26 14.88
N GLU A 112 -3.23 -3.33 15.70
CA GLU A 112 -2.65 -2.15 16.36
C GLU A 112 -2.04 -1.15 15.36
N LYS A 113 -1.51 -1.65 14.23
CA LYS A 113 -0.84 -0.85 13.18
C LYS A 113 -1.82 -0.31 12.14
N LEU A 114 -2.91 -1.03 11.88
CA LEU A 114 -3.98 -0.61 10.97
C LEU A 114 -5.10 0.20 11.64
N GLY A 115 -5.10 0.23 12.98
CA GLY A 115 -6.16 0.82 13.78
C GLY A 115 -7.37 -0.11 13.94
N ALA A 116 -7.87 -0.23 15.18
CA ALA A 116 -8.91 -1.19 15.57
C ALA A 116 -10.27 -1.05 14.84
N ARG A 117 -10.49 0.04 14.10
CA ARG A 117 -11.71 0.30 13.34
C ARG A 117 -11.43 0.58 11.86
N GLY A 118 -10.25 0.26 11.33
CA GLY A 118 -9.95 0.40 9.90
C GLY A 118 -10.81 -0.52 9.03
N PHE A 119 -10.88 -0.24 7.73
CA PHE A 119 -11.32 -1.21 6.73
C PHE A 119 -10.24 -2.29 6.56
N PRO A 120 -10.61 -3.49 6.07
CA PRO A 120 -9.63 -4.49 5.67
C PRO A 120 -8.61 -3.86 4.69
N PRO A 121 -7.30 -4.11 4.87
CA PRO A 121 -6.27 -3.54 4.02
C PRO A 121 -6.34 -4.15 2.61
N VAL A 122 -5.94 -3.36 1.61
CA VAL A 122 -5.80 -3.80 0.22
C VAL A 122 -4.32 -3.99 -0.08
N LEU A 123 -3.96 -5.18 -0.56
CA LEU A 123 -2.60 -5.51 -0.99
C LEU A 123 -2.59 -5.56 -2.52
N VAL A 124 -1.74 -4.74 -3.14
CA VAL A 124 -1.58 -4.65 -4.60
C VAL A 124 -0.18 -5.09 -4.96
N LEU A 125 -0.06 -6.29 -5.53
CA LEU A 125 1.20 -6.80 -6.05
C LEU A 125 1.33 -6.44 -7.53
N ILE A 126 2.44 -5.82 -7.91
CA ILE A 126 2.76 -5.46 -9.30
C ILE A 126 4.12 -6.08 -9.63
N SER A 127 4.15 -7.11 -10.47
CA SER A 127 5.35 -7.91 -10.79
C SER A 127 5.26 -8.51 -12.19
N ASP A 128 6.41 -8.72 -12.84
CA ASP A 128 6.53 -9.34 -14.16
C ASP A 128 7.12 -10.76 -14.13
N GLY A 129 7.43 -11.29 -12.95
CA GLY A 129 8.31 -12.46 -12.80
C GLY A 129 7.86 -13.51 -11.79
N GLN A 130 8.59 -14.64 -11.79
CA GLN A 130 8.44 -15.70 -10.80
C GLN A 130 9.31 -15.39 -9.57
N PRO A 131 8.82 -15.61 -8.35
CA PRO A 131 9.62 -15.43 -7.13
C PRO A 131 10.88 -16.29 -7.13
N THR A 132 11.99 -15.74 -6.62
CA THR A 132 13.25 -16.49 -6.44
C THR A 132 13.44 -17.01 -5.02
N ASP A 133 12.54 -16.67 -4.09
CA ASP A 133 12.53 -17.08 -2.69
C ASP A 133 11.27 -17.86 -2.29
N ASP A 134 11.14 -18.21 -1.00
CA ASP A 134 9.96 -18.89 -0.46
C ASP A 134 8.80 -17.91 -0.24
N TRP A 135 8.24 -17.44 -1.34
CA TRP A 135 7.07 -16.56 -1.35
C TRP A 135 5.85 -17.18 -0.68
N LYS A 136 5.71 -18.51 -0.69
CA LYS A 136 4.58 -19.22 -0.07
C LYS A 136 4.60 -19.06 1.44
N LYS A 137 5.77 -19.14 2.06
CA LYS A 137 5.94 -18.85 3.49
C LYS A 137 5.54 -17.41 3.82
N GLY A 138 6.01 -16.43 3.04
CA GLY A 138 5.65 -15.03 3.22
C GLY A 138 4.15 -14.77 3.05
N LEU A 139 3.54 -15.33 2.01
CA LEU A 139 2.10 -15.23 1.76
C LEU A 139 1.29 -15.88 2.88
N LYS A 140 1.71 -17.06 3.37
CA LYS A 140 1.05 -17.71 4.49
C LYS A 140 1.01 -16.79 5.72
N LYS A 141 2.11 -16.07 5.99
CA LYS A 141 2.16 -15.12 7.10
C LYS A 141 1.13 -13.99 6.95
N ILE A 142 0.91 -13.48 5.74
CA ILE A 142 -0.17 -12.51 5.44
C ILE A 142 -1.56 -13.12 5.69
N LEU A 143 -1.78 -14.37 5.28
CA LEU A 143 -3.09 -15.02 5.43
C LEU A 143 -3.40 -15.41 6.88
N ASP A 144 -2.38 -15.51 7.72
CA ASP A 144 -2.51 -15.85 9.15
C ASP A 144 -2.64 -14.60 10.06
N THR A 145 -2.54 -13.37 9.53
CA THR A 145 -2.71 -12.12 10.32
C THR A 145 -4.17 -11.82 10.62
#